data_AF-A1SVN5-F1
#
_entry.id   AF-A1SVN5-F1
#
_cell.length_a   1.000
_cell.length_b   1.000
_cell.length_c   1.000
_cell.angle_alpha   90.00
_cell.angle_beta   90.00
_cell.angle_gamma   90.00
#
_symmetry.space_group_name_H-M   'P 1'
#
loop_
_entity.id
_entity.type
_entity.pdbx_description
1 polymer ?
#
loop_
_entity_poly.entity_id
_entity_poly.type
_entity_poly.pdbx_seq_one_letter_code
_entity_poly.pdbx_strand_id
1 'polypeptide(L)'
;MNRWYDKRPRLGKRLDEFKEMDQKIREPILNEIIGLVKKNKPKLLNSDFRFDSFRLRWYEHDPHLWLVFNILQLADVAILELVEYYLENRRLVR
;
A
#
# COMPACT_ATOMS: atom_id res chain seq x y z
N MET A 1 -11.34 -14.15 -5.68
CA MET A 1 -11.14 -12.80 -5.13
C MET A 1 -10.40 -12.01 -6.20
N ASN A 2 -10.90 -10.86 -6.66
CA ASN A 2 -10.33 -10.06 -7.76
C ASN A 2 -9.86 -8.70 -7.21
N ARG A 3 -8.85 -8.70 -6.32
CA ARG A 3 -8.24 -7.47 -5.82
C ARG A 3 -7.30 -6.93 -6.88
N TRP A 4 -7.15 -5.61 -6.96
CA TRP A 4 -6.31 -4.98 -8.00
C TRP A 4 -4.85 -5.46 -7.93
N TYR A 5 -4.35 -5.76 -6.72
CA TYR A 5 -3.01 -6.25 -6.47
C TYR A 5 -2.86 -7.77 -6.61
N ASP A 6 -3.95 -8.54 -6.81
CA ASP A 6 -3.84 -9.99 -7.07
C ASP A 6 -3.13 -10.27 -8.42
N LYS A 7 -3.12 -9.28 -9.34
CA LYS A 7 -2.38 -9.33 -10.61
C LYS A 7 -0.86 -9.18 -10.44
N ARG A 8 -0.38 -8.83 -9.24
CA ARG A 8 1.03 -8.66 -8.90
C ARG A 8 1.36 -9.53 -7.69
N PRO A 9 1.67 -10.82 -7.88
CA PRO A 9 1.73 -11.79 -6.79
C PRO A 9 2.78 -11.43 -5.72
N ARG A 10 3.90 -10.80 -6.10
CA ARG A 10 4.94 -10.37 -5.16
C ARG A 10 4.47 -9.22 -4.29
N LEU A 11 4.10 -8.09 -4.89
CA LEU A 11 3.49 -6.96 -4.17
C LEU A 11 2.28 -7.39 -3.35
N GLY A 12 1.35 -8.15 -3.93
CA GLY A 12 0.15 -8.62 -3.26
C GLY A 12 0.46 -9.44 -2.01
N LYS A 13 1.43 -10.36 -2.08
CA LYS A 13 1.91 -11.11 -0.92
C LYS A 13 2.43 -10.17 0.18
N ARG A 14 3.20 -9.13 -0.17
CA ARG A 14 3.71 -8.16 0.82
C ARG A 14 2.60 -7.31 1.43
N LEU A 15 1.64 -6.89 0.63
CA LEU A 15 0.48 -6.13 1.11
C LEU A 15 -0.39 -6.95 2.05
N ASP A 16 -0.56 -8.25 1.78
CA ASP A 16 -1.32 -9.16 2.65
C ASP A 16 -0.63 -9.40 4.01
N GLU A 17 0.70 -9.25 4.11
CA GLU A 17 1.42 -9.34 5.39
C GLU A 17 1.00 -8.25 6.39
N PHE A 18 0.48 -7.11 5.92
CA PHE A 18 0.00 -6.05 6.81
C PHE A 18 -1.27 -6.39 7.58
N LYS A 19 -2.03 -7.37 7.11
CA LYS A 19 -3.28 -7.81 7.75
C LYS A 19 -3.04 -8.29 9.18
N GLU A 20 -1.96 -9.04 9.38
CA GLU A 20 -1.62 -9.66 10.67
C GLU A 20 -0.51 -8.89 11.42
N MET A 21 -0.06 -7.76 10.87
CA MET A 21 1.02 -6.97 11.47
C MET A 21 0.50 -6.02 12.54
N ASP A 22 1.17 -5.98 13.69
CA ASP A 22 0.88 -5.02 14.76
C ASP A 22 1.00 -3.58 14.24
N GLN A 23 0.07 -2.72 14.65
CA GLN A 23 0.01 -1.33 14.19
C GLN A 23 1.33 -0.58 14.44
N LYS A 24 2.00 -0.77 15.59
CA LYS A 24 3.24 -0.07 15.93
C LYS A 24 4.39 -0.42 14.98
N ILE A 25 4.37 -1.63 14.43
CA ILE A 25 5.34 -2.10 13.43
C ILE A 25 4.93 -1.66 12.03
N ARG A 26 3.62 -1.72 11.74
CA ARG A 26 3.03 -1.45 10.43
C ARG A 26 3.09 0.02 10.05
N GLU A 27 2.71 0.92 10.95
CA GLU A 27 2.54 2.35 10.68
C GLU A 27 3.80 3.04 10.14
N PRO A 28 5.01 2.80 10.69
CA PRO A 28 6.25 3.33 10.10
C PRO A 28 6.45 2.91 8.64
N ILE A 29 6.08 1.68 8.29
CA ILE A 29 6.22 1.13 6.92
C ILE A 29 5.30 1.86 5.97
N LEU A 30 4.04 2.03 6.38
CA LEU A 30 3.04 2.73 5.60
C LEU A 30 3.47 4.19 5.38
N ASN A 31 4.04 4.83 6.39
CA ASN A 31 4.59 6.19 6.29
C ASN A 31 5.79 6.26 5.32
N GLU A 32 6.68 5.27 5.33
CA GLU A 32 7.77 5.19 4.36
C GLU A 32 7.25 5.00 2.92
N ILE A 33 6.21 4.18 2.71
CA ILE A 33 5.55 4.03 1.40
C ILE A 33 4.96 5.38 0.95
N ILE A 34 4.24 6.07 1.84
CA ILE A 34 3.70 7.41 1.55
C ILE A 34 4.84 8.38 1.19
N GLY A 35 5.97 8.33 1.90
CA GLY A 35 7.17 9.10 1.60
C GLY A 35 7.75 8.82 0.22
N LEU A 36 7.85 7.54 -0.17
CA LEU A 36 8.30 7.13 -1.50
C LEU A 36 7.37 7.68 -2.60
N VAL A 37 6.06 7.57 -2.41
CA VAL A 37 5.08 8.12 -3.35
C VAL A 37 5.17 9.64 -3.41
N LYS A 38 5.26 10.32 -2.26
CA LYS A 38 5.39 11.78 -2.19
C LYS A 38 6.61 12.28 -2.97
N LYS A 39 7.73 11.57 -2.87
CA LYS A 39 8.99 11.92 -3.55
C LYS A 39 8.91 11.74 -5.07
N ASN A 40 8.23 10.69 -5.54
CA ASN A 40 8.26 10.31 -6.96
C ASN A 40 7.02 10.76 -7.74
N LYS A 41 5.83 10.72 -7.14
CA LYS A 41 4.55 11.14 -7.74
C LYS A 41 3.62 11.80 -6.70
N PRO A 42 3.92 13.04 -6.26
CA PRO A 42 3.14 13.72 -5.22
C PRO A 42 1.66 13.93 -5.59
N LYS A 43 1.33 14.03 -6.88
CA LYS A 43 -0.05 14.18 -7.35
C LYS A 43 -0.97 13.02 -6.95
N LEU A 44 -0.43 11.81 -6.72
CA LEU A 44 -1.21 10.66 -6.27
C LEU A 44 -1.82 10.86 -4.88
N LEU A 45 -1.20 11.70 -4.03
CA LEU A 45 -1.70 11.96 -2.68
C LEU A 45 -2.94 12.86 -2.65
N ASN A 46 -3.20 13.60 -3.73
CA ASN A 46 -4.33 14.50 -3.87
C ASN A 46 -5.43 13.91 -4.77
N SER A 47 -5.41 12.59 -4.98
CA SER A 47 -6.39 11.93 -5.84
C SER A 47 -7.71 11.76 -5.12
N ASP A 48 -8.81 11.81 -5.87
CA ASP A 48 -10.14 11.48 -5.36
C ASP A 48 -10.23 9.97 -5.11
N PHE A 49 -9.99 9.58 -3.86
CA PHE A 49 -10.14 8.21 -3.42
C PHE A 49 -11.62 7.89 -3.24
N ARG A 50 -12.07 6.77 -3.82
CA ARG A 50 -13.46 6.35 -3.67
C ARG A 50 -13.69 5.87 -2.24
N PHE A 51 -14.65 6.48 -1.56
CA PHE A 51 -15.26 5.92 -0.36
C PHE A 51 -16.43 5.04 -0.78
N ASP A 52 -16.21 3.74 -0.90
CA ASP A 52 -17.29 2.77 -1.04
C ASP A 52 -17.64 2.22 0.34
N SER A 53 -18.84 2.52 0.82
CA SER A 53 -19.32 2.08 2.14
C SER A 53 -19.91 0.68 2.13
N PHE A 54 -20.16 0.10 0.95
CA PHE A 54 -20.79 -1.21 0.83
C PHE A 54 -19.72 -2.31 0.69
N ARG A 55 -19.42 -2.97 1.82
CA ARG A 55 -18.44 -4.07 1.96
C ARG A 55 -17.00 -3.61 2.00
N LEU A 56 -16.66 -3.00 3.14
CA LEU A 56 -15.29 -2.62 3.44
C LEU A 56 -14.36 -3.83 3.42
N ARG A 57 -13.23 -3.69 2.71
CA ARG A 57 -12.12 -4.64 2.75
C ARG A 57 -11.36 -4.48 4.06
N TRP A 58 -10.59 -5.51 4.45
CA TRP A 58 -9.87 -5.53 5.72
C TRP A 58 -8.97 -4.30 5.94
N TYR A 59 -8.36 -3.77 4.88
CA TYR A 59 -7.48 -2.61 4.93
C TYR A 59 -8.23 -1.26 5.02
N GLU A 60 -9.54 -1.24 4.79
CA GLU A 60 -10.34 -0.01 4.79
C GLU A 60 -10.79 0.40 6.21
N HIS A 61 -10.58 -0.47 7.20
CA HIS A 61 -10.84 -0.17 8.61
C HIS A 61 -9.72 0.62 9.30
N ASP A 62 -8.54 0.70 8.69
CA ASP A 62 -7.39 1.43 9.21
C ASP A 62 -7.06 2.59 8.25
N PRO A 63 -7.02 3.85 8.72
CA PRO A 63 -6.81 5.01 7.85
C PRO A 63 -5.49 4.99 7.06
N HIS A 64 -4.39 4.50 7.66
CA HIS A 64 -3.09 4.43 6.98
C HIS A 64 -3.12 3.36 5.89
N LEU A 65 -3.70 2.21 6.18
CA LEU A 65 -3.88 1.14 5.22
C LEU A 65 -4.82 1.57 4.09
N TRP A 66 -5.96 2.16 4.41
CA TRP A 66 -6.91 2.67 3.44
C TRP A 66 -6.21 3.63 2.46
N LEU A 67 -5.46 4.61 2.98
CA LEU A 67 -4.74 5.58 2.18
C LEU A 67 -3.71 4.90 1.26
N VAL A 68 -2.84 4.05 1.81
CA VAL A 68 -1.79 3.38 1.02
C VAL A 68 -2.40 2.51 -0.08
N PHE A 69 -3.42 1.71 0.22
CA PHE A 69 -4.03 0.84 -0.78
C PHE A 69 -4.72 1.64 -1.90
N ASN A 70 -5.35 2.76 -1.57
CA ASN A 70 -5.96 3.64 -2.57
C ASN A 70 -4.92 4.36 -3.43
N ILE A 71 -3.83 4.86 -2.84
CA ILE A 71 -2.70 5.44 -3.58
C ILE A 71 -2.14 4.42 -4.57
N LEU A 72 -1.85 3.20 -4.10
CA LEU A 72 -1.23 2.17 -4.93
C LEU A 72 -2.18 1.65 -6.00
N GLN A 73 -3.49 1.62 -5.75
CA GLN A 73 -4.48 1.26 -6.77
C GLN A 73 -4.45 2.21 -7.98
N LEU A 74 -4.16 3.49 -7.75
CA LEU A 74 -4.05 4.52 -8.79
C LEU A 74 -2.63 4.71 -9.32
N ALA A 75 -1.65 4.09 -8.69
CA ALA A 75 -0.26 4.21 -9.05
C ALA A 75 0.05 3.54 -10.39
N ASP A 76 1.00 4.10 -11.11
CA ASP A 76 1.55 3.45 -12.31
C ASP A 76 2.49 2.30 -11.94
N VAL A 77 2.89 1.56 -12.98
CA VAL A 77 3.79 0.40 -12.85
C VAL A 77 5.09 0.75 -12.14
N ALA A 78 5.66 1.93 -12.40
CA ALA A 78 6.95 2.34 -11.85
C ALA A 78 6.88 2.56 -10.33
N ILE A 79 5.81 3.20 -9.84
CA ILE A 79 5.59 3.37 -8.39
C ILE A 79 5.32 2.02 -7.73
N LEU A 80 4.55 1.14 -8.37
CA LEU A 80 4.28 -0.20 -7.82
C LEU A 80 5.54 -1.05 -7.69
N GLU A 81 6.44 -1.00 -8.68
CA GLU A 81 7.73 -1.67 -8.65
C GLU A 81 8.66 -1.08 -7.58
N LEU A 82 8.68 0.24 -7.42
CA LEU A 82 9.45 0.91 -6.37
C LEU A 82 9.00 0.45 -4.98
N VAL A 83 7.69 0.36 -4.75
CA VAL A 83 7.13 -0.08 -3.46
C VAL A 83 7.37 -1.57 -3.23
N GLU A 84 7.22 -2.41 -4.26
CA GLU A 84 7.55 -3.84 -4.18
C GLU A 84 9.02 -4.03 -3.80
N TYR A 85 9.93 -3.33 -4.48
CA TYR A 85 11.36 -3.37 -4.20
C TYR A 85 11.67 -2.95 -2.76
N TYR A 86 11.08 -1.84 -2.29
CA TYR A 86 11.22 -1.40 -0.90
C TYR A 86 10.77 -2.49 0.11
N LEU A 87 9.59 -3.09 -0.11
CA LEU A 87 9.05 -4.12 0.79
C LEU A 87 9.85 -5.42 0.76
N GLU A 88 10.44 -5.78 -0.38
CA GLU A 88 11.31 -6.95 -0.48
C GLU A 88 12.64 -6.76 0.25
N ASN A 89 13.27 -5.59 0.10
CA ASN A 89 14.57 -5.31 0.69
C ASN A 89 14.50 -4.94 2.17
N ARG A 90 13.34 -4.48 2.67
CA ARG A 90 13.14 -4.22 4.10
C ARG A 90 13.38 -5.46 4.97
N ARG A 91 13.18 -6.68 4.43
CA ARG A 91 13.46 -7.92 5.16
C ARG A 91 14.95 -8.25 5.31
N LEU A 92 15.84 -7.60 4.55
CA LEU A 92 17.28 -7.82 4.60
C LEU A 92 17.97 -6.98 5.68
N VAL A 93 17.24 -6.04 6.30
CA VAL A 93 17.73 -5.21 7.40
C VAL A 93 17.01 -5.67 8.67
N ARG A 94 17.49 -6.77 9.26
CA ARG A 94 17.15 -7.21 10.62
C ARG A 94 18.43 -7.52 11.38
#